data_AF-A0A7Y4VRD7-F1
#
_entry.id   AF-A0A7Y4VRD7-F1
#
_cell.length_a   1.000
_cell.length_b   1.000
_cell.length_c   1.000
_cell.angle_alpha   90.00
_cell.angle_beta   90.00
_cell.angle_gamma   90.00
#
_symmetry.space_group_name_H-M   'P 1'
#
loop_
_entity.id
_entity.type
_entity.pdbx_description
1 polymer ?
#
loop_
_entity_poly.entity_id
_entity_poly.type
_entity_poly.pdbx_seq_one_letter_code
_entity_poly.pdbx_strand_id
1 'polypeptide(L)' 'MLKIDETTRANRQLTPGTAVVSIEDGEPGRIVRVCTHRRSGVGAWSYVVKTQYGREIWEAGELFVPARD' A
#
# COMPACT_ATOMS: atom_id res chain seq x y z
N MET A 1 21.87 0.65 -4.80
CA MET A 1 20.89 -0.33 -5.31
C MET A 1 20.00 -0.74 -4.14
N LEU A 2 18.99 0.08 -3.83
CA LEU A 2 18.22 -0.02 -2.59
C LEU A 2 16.96 -0.86 -2.81
N LYS A 3 16.91 -2.05 -2.19
CA LYS A 3 15.76 -2.60 -1.43
C LYS A 3 14.33 -2.42 -1.97
N ILE A 4 14.11 -2.42 -3.29
CA ILE A 4 12.75 -2.34 -3.84
C ILE A 4 11.97 -3.65 -3.56
N ASP A 5 12.64 -4.80 -3.62
CA ASP A 5 11.98 -6.11 -3.46
C ASP A 5 11.47 -6.40 -2.03
N GLU A 6 12.23 -6.04 -0.99
CA GLU A 6 11.83 -6.33 0.40
C GLU A 6 10.67 -5.46 0.86
N THR A 7 10.70 -4.17 0.53
CA THR A 7 9.65 -3.19 0.90
C THR A 7 8.34 -3.53 0.19
N THR A 8 8.41 -3.86 -1.10
CA THR A 8 7.23 -4.29 -1.87
C THR A 8 6.64 -5.59 -1.30
N ARG A 9 7.46 -6.52 -0.79
CA ARG A 9 6.98 -7.75 -0.17
C ARG A 9 6.29 -7.50 1.18
N ALA A 10 6.80 -6.57 1.99
CA ALA A 10 6.15 -6.15 3.23
C ALA A 10 4.82 -5.43 2.95
N ASN A 11 4.80 -4.56 1.95
CA ASN A 11 3.61 -3.83 1.52
C ASN A 11 2.53 -4.71 0.88
N ARG A 12 2.81 -5.98 0.58
CA ARG A 12 1.82 -6.94 0.04
C ARG A 12 0.94 -7.59 1.11
N GLN A 13 1.18 -7.31 2.39
CA GLN A 13 0.50 -7.91 3.54
C GLN A 13 -0.15 -6.86 4.44
N LEU A 14 -0.45 -5.67 3.91
CA LEU A 14 -1.06 -4.60 4.68
C LEU A 14 -2.54 -4.89 4.91
N THR A 15 -3.03 -4.49 6.07
CA THR A 15 -4.42 -4.71 6.49
C THR A 15 -5.22 -3.41 6.38
N PRO A 16 -6.56 -3.50 6.21
CA PRO A 16 -7.42 -2.32 6.37
C PRO A 16 -7.19 -1.65 7.72
N GLY A 17 -7.10 -0.32 7.71
CA GLY A 17 -6.77 0.50 8.87
C GLY A 17 -5.30 0.98 8.88
N THR A 18 -4.41 0.34 8.12
CA THR A 18 -3.00 0.75 8.04
C THR A 18 -2.85 2.13 7.39
N ALA A 19 -2.08 3.00 8.05
CA ALA A 19 -1.67 4.29 7.50
C ALA A 19 -0.54 4.07 6.50
N VAL A 20 -0.67 4.71 5.34
CA VAL A 20 0.28 4.61 4.22
C VAL A 20 0.48 5.99 3.63
N VAL A 21 1.59 6.16 2.90
CA VAL A 21 1.91 7.39 2.19
C VAL A 21 2.25 7.02 0.74
N SER A 22 1.73 7.81 -0.21
CA SER A 22 2.07 7.70 -1.63
C SER A 22 3.55 8.00 -1.82
N ILE A 23 4.25 7.17 -2.60
CA ILE A 23 5.64 7.38 -2.97
C ILE A 23 5.76 8.49 -4.02
N GLU A 24 4.75 8.66 -4.88
CA GLU A 24 4.80 9.61 -6.00
C GLU A 24 4.74 11.07 -5.55
N ASP A 25 3.84 11.36 -4.62
CA ASP A 25 3.44 12.72 -4.26
C ASP A 25 3.46 12.98 -2.74
N GLY A 26 3.70 11.94 -1.93
CA GLY A 26 3.74 12.06 -0.47
C GLY A 26 2.37 12.19 0.18
N GLU A 27 1.27 11.94 -0.55
CA GLU A 27 -0.07 12.03 0.00
C GLU A 27 -0.30 10.97 1.08
N PRO A 28 -0.79 11.36 2.27
CA PRO A 28 -1.16 10.40 3.30
C PRO A 28 -2.52 9.78 3.02
N GLY A 29 -2.61 8.48 3.29
CA GLY A 29 -3.84 7.73 3.14
C GLY A 29 -3.98 6.61 4.17
N ARG A 30 -5.15 5.99 4.18
CA ARG A 30 -5.42 4.80 5.00
C ARG A 30 -6.03 3.70 4.16
N ILE A 31 -5.47 2.49 4.24
CA ILE A 31 -6.03 1.34 3.54
C ILE A 31 -7.42 1.06 4.11
N VAL A 32 -8.42 0.96 3.23
CA VAL A 32 -9.79 0.58 3.60
C VAL A 32 -10.19 -0.77 3.05
N ARG A 33 -9.51 -1.25 1.99
CA ARG A 33 -9.78 -2.55 1.40
C ARG A 33 -8.56 -3.12 0.70
N VAL A 34 -8.37 -4.43 0.81
CA VAL A 34 -7.40 -5.20 0.02
C VAL A 34 -8.11 -5.74 -1.23
N CYS A 35 -7.53 -5.55 -2.43
CA CYS A 35 -8.18 -5.85 -3.71
C CYS A 35 -7.76 -7.20 -4.36
N THR A 36 -7.08 -8.08 -3.63
CA THR A 36 -6.32 -9.29 -4.05
C THR A 36 -6.93 -10.18 -5.18
N HIS A 37 -6.19 -10.86 -6.09
CA HIS A 37 -4.85 -11.52 -6.03
C HIS A 37 -4.16 -11.69 -7.42
N ARG A 38 -2.84 -11.92 -7.44
CA ARG A 38 -2.17 -12.72 -8.51
C ARG A 38 -2.77 -14.14 -8.49
N ARG A 39 -2.82 -14.85 -9.63
CA ARG A 39 -3.34 -16.24 -9.76
C ARG A 39 -2.84 -17.24 -8.67
N SER A 40 -1.73 -16.93 -8.00
CA SER A 40 -1.11 -17.72 -6.93
C SER A 40 -1.63 -17.47 -5.51
N GLY A 41 -2.50 -16.48 -5.28
CA GLY A 41 -3.12 -16.23 -3.96
C GLY A 41 -2.22 -15.63 -2.87
N VAL A 42 -0.96 -15.31 -3.18
CA VAL A 42 0.00 -14.79 -2.19
C VAL A 42 0.23 -13.29 -2.40
N GLY A 43 -0.43 -12.46 -1.58
CA GLY A 43 -0.17 -11.02 -1.45
C GLY A 43 -1.04 -10.10 -2.32
N ALA A 44 -1.26 -8.88 -1.84
CA ALA A 44 -2.06 -7.86 -2.52
C ALA A 44 -1.29 -7.11 -3.59
N TRP A 45 -1.89 -6.98 -4.78
CA TRP A 45 -1.33 -6.15 -5.85
C TRP A 45 -1.63 -4.67 -5.60
N SER A 46 -2.87 -4.38 -5.19
CA SER A 46 -3.35 -3.03 -4.94
C SER A 46 -4.26 -2.97 -3.72
N TYR A 47 -4.41 -1.74 -3.22
CA TYR A 47 -5.22 -1.39 -2.07
C TYR A 47 -6.16 -0.25 -2.44
N VAL A 48 -7.39 -0.29 -1.90
CA VAL A 48 -8.19 0.93 -1.84
C VAL A 48 -7.70 1.73 -0.64
N VAL A 49 -7.27 2.95 -0.90
CA VAL A 49 -6.78 3.90 0.09
C VAL A 49 -7.80 5.04 0.20
N LYS A 50 -8.18 5.38 1.43
CA LYS A 50 -8.96 6.57 1.73
C LYS A 50 -7.99 7.72 1.95
N THR A 51 -8.10 8.74 1.10
CA THR A 51 -7.35 9.99 1.15
C THR A 51 -8.26 11.15 1.55
N GLN A 52 -7.70 12.35 1.67
CA GLN A 52 -8.48 13.57 1.92
C GLN A 52 -9.42 13.91 0.76
N TYR A 53 -9.02 13.60 -0.47
CA TYR A 53 -9.78 13.90 -1.68
C TYR A 53 -10.81 12.82 -2.02
N GLY A 54 -10.64 11.59 -1.55
CA GLY A 54 -11.51 10.52 -2.00
C GLY A 54 -11.10 9.14 -1.55
N ARG A 55 -11.52 8.15 -2.32
CA ARG A 55 -10.99 6.80 -2.28
C ARG A 55 -10.25 6.57 -3.58
N GLU A 56 -9.04 6.07 -3.48
CA GLU A 56 -8.14 5.85 -4.61
C GLU A 56 -7.60 4.42 -4.56
N ILE A 57 -7.05 3.95 -5.67
CA ILE A 57 -6.44 2.63 -5.76
C ILE A 57 -4.94 2.85 -5.92
N TRP A 58 -4.16 2.35 -4.99
CA TRP A 58 -2.69 2.42 -5.02
C TRP A 58 -2.11 1.02 -5.14
N GLU A 59 -1.09 0.85 -5.97
CA GLU A 59 -0.34 -0.40 -6.05
C GLU A 59 0.57 -0.57 -4.84
N ALA A 60 0.84 -1.81 -4.43
CA ALA A 60 1.68 -2.11 -3.27
C ALA A 60 3.11 -1.56 -3.40
N GLY A 61 3.56 -1.28 -4.63
CA GLY A 61 4.86 -0.65 -4.93
C GLY A 61 4.84 0.88 -4.97
N GLU A 62 3.66 1.50 -4.90
CA GLU A 62 3.46 2.97 -4.97
C GLU A 62 3.25 3.59 -3.58
N LEU A 63 3.29 2.79 -2.53
CA LEU A 63 3.04 3.24 -1.16
C LEU A 63 4.12 2.73 -0.21
N PHE A 64 4.25 3.39 0.94
CA PHE A 64 5.03 2.88 2.06
C PHE A 64 4.30 3.11 3.39
N VAL A 65 4.64 2.30 4.39
CA VAL A 65 4.17 2.49 5.76
C VAL A 65 5.15 3.40 6.48
N PRO A 66 4.75 4.60 6.93
CA PRO A 66 5.64 5.46 7.70
C PRO A 66 5.98 4.79 9.04
N ALA A 67 7.23 4.89 9.46
CA ALA A 67 7.64 4.40 10.78
C ALA A 67 6.84 5.16 11.86
N ARG A 68 6.23 4.41 12.80
CA ARG A 68 5.74 4.99 14.05
C ARG A 68 6.96 5.17 14.95
N ASP A 69 7.34 6.42 15.18
CA ASP A 69 8.18 6.80 16.32
C ASP A 69 7.41 6.57 17.64
#